data_AF-A0A930H778-F1
#
_entry.id   AF-A0A930H778-F1
#
_cell.length_a   1.000
_cell.length_b   1.000
_cell.length_c   1.000
_cell.angle_alpha   90.00
_cell.angle_beta   90.00
_cell.angle_gamma   90.00
#
_symmetry.space_group_name_H-M   'P 1'
#
loop_
_entity.id
_entity.type
_entity.pdbx_description
1 polymer ?
#
loop_
_entity_poly.entity_id
_entity_poly.type
_entity_poly.pdbx_seq_one_letter_code
_entity_poly.pdbx_strand_id
1 'polypeptide(L)'
;GFKISYTIDFNHSFLKSQYFEINVNPEEYIEKISRCRTFAFDYEIDFLKKNNLALGGSLENAIVVGKDGPLNPEGLRYPDEFVRHKILDIIGDLYVLGRPLKAHVIAIKAGHFVNAKLTALIAEKYLK
;
A
#
# COMPACT_ATOMS: atom_id res chain seq x y z
N GLY A 1 -17.44 -5.14 -12.09
CA GLY A 1 -16.72 -4.14 -11.30
C GLY A 1 -15.27 -4.54 -11.19
N PHE A 2 -14.47 -3.67 -10.58
CA PHE A 2 -13.11 -3.95 -10.16
C PHE A 2 -13.09 -3.96 -8.63
N LYS A 3 -12.59 -5.03 -8.02
CA LYS A 3 -12.57 -5.20 -6.56
C LYS A 3 -11.18 -5.62 -6.11
N ILE A 4 -10.74 -5.12 -4.95
CA ILE A 4 -9.47 -5.51 -4.35
C ILE A 4 -9.73 -5.89 -2.89
N SER A 5 -9.25 -7.07 -2.49
CA SER A 5 -9.10 -7.44 -1.09
C SER A 5 -7.62 -7.57 -0.78
N TYR A 6 -7.15 -6.91 0.27
CA TYR A 6 -5.74 -6.88 0.63
C TYR A 6 -5.57 -7.29 2.08
N THR A 7 -4.61 -8.18 2.32
CA THR A 7 -4.16 -8.56 3.66
C THR A 7 -2.68 -8.21 3.81
N ILE A 8 -2.37 -7.36 4.78
CA ILE A 8 -1.00 -7.18 5.26
C ILE A 8 -0.81 -8.05 6.51
N ASP A 9 0.43 -8.46 6.76
CA ASP A 9 0.79 -9.21 7.94
C ASP A 9 2.26 -8.95 8.28
N PHE A 10 2.46 -8.04 9.23
CA PHE A 10 3.77 -7.60 9.69
C PHE A 10 4.12 -8.25 11.03
N ASN A 11 5.36 -8.70 11.15
CA ASN A 11 5.89 -9.20 12.41
C ASN A 11 6.38 -8.03 13.29
N HIS A 12 5.44 -7.17 13.69
CA HIS A 12 5.72 -5.97 14.49
C HIS A 12 4.82 -5.94 15.73
N SER A 13 5.23 -5.32 16.83
CA SER A 13 4.45 -5.25 18.08
C SER A 13 3.13 -4.51 17.90
N PHE A 14 3.17 -3.33 17.26
CA PHE A 14 1.99 -2.53 16.94
C PHE A 14 1.27 -2.98 15.65
N LEU A 15 1.94 -2.90 14.50
CA LEU A 15 1.35 -3.26 13.22
C LEU A 15 1.27 -4.79 13.04
N LYS A 16 0.08 -5.34 13.26
CA LYS A 16 -0.25 -6.76 13.06
C LYS A 16 -0.88 -6.99 11.69
N SER A 17 -1.56 -8.12 11.53
CA SER A 17 -2.35 -8.40 10.35
C SER A 17 -3.53 -7.44 10.23
N GLN A 18 -3.75 -6.91 9.03
CA GLN A 18 -4.91 -6.08 8.72
C GLN A 18 -5.49 -6.53 7.39
N TYR A 19 -6.80 -6.40 7.24
CA TYR A 19 -7.54 -6.71 6.04
C TYR A 19 -8.39 -5.52 5.64
N PHE A 20 -8.43 -5.23 4.34
CA PHE A 20 -9.39 -4.28 3.79
C PHE A 20 -9.86 -4.74 2.41
N GLU A 21 -11.14 -4.50 2.11
CA GLU A 21 -11.74 -4.76 0.80
C GLU A 21 -12.43 -3.49 0.29
N ILE A 22 -12.29 -3.26 -1.01
CA ILE A 22 -12.87 -2.10 -1.68
C ILE A 22 -13.36 -2.46 -3.08
N ASN A 23 -14.48 -1.85 -3.49
CA ASN A 23 -14.81 -1.75 -4.91
C ASN A 23 -14.09 -0.53 -5.47
N VAL A 24 -13.22 -0.74 -6.44
CA VAL A 24 -12.45 0.34 -7.04
C VAL A 24 -13.34 1.12 -8.00
N ASN A 25 -13.86 2.24 -7.49
CA ASN A 25 -14.59 3.26 -8.22
C ASN A 25 -14.13 4.66 -7.72
N PRO A 26 -14.39 5.74 -8.47
CA PRO A 26 -13.93 7.08 -8.11
C PRO A 26 -14.35 7.52 -6.71
N GLU A 27 -15.59 7.24 -6.32
CA GLU A 27 -16.17 7.66 -5.04
C GLU A 27 -15.45 6.99 -3.86
N GLU A 28 -15.37 5.65 -3.87
CA GLU A 28 -14.71 4.89 -2.81
C GLU A 28 -13.18 5.13 -2.80
N TYR A 29 -12.57 5.36 -3.97
CA TYR A 29 -11.15 5.70 -4.04
C TYR A 29 -10.86 7.03 -3.32
N ILE A 30 -11.63 8.08 -3.65
CA ILE A 30 -11.45 9.41 -3.05
C ILE A 30 -11.67 9.35 -1.54
N GLU A 31 -12.75 8.72 -1.09
CA GLU A 31 -13.14 8.69 0.32
C GLU A 31 -12.21 7.80 1.16
N LYS A 32 -11.88 6.60 0.67
CA LYS A 32 -11.29 5.54 1.50
C LYS A 32 -9.81 5.33 1.29
N ILE A 33 -9.25 5.68 0.12
CA ILE A 33 -7.90 5.26 -0.29
C ILE A 33 -6.97 6.45 -0.53
N SER A 34 -7.44 7.47 -1.24
CA SER A 34 -6.60 8.54 -1.83
C SER A 34 -5.70 9.28 -0.82
N ARG A 35 -6.09 9.34 0.45
CA ARG A 35 -5.37 10.04 1.52
C ARG A 35 -4.45 9.15 2.35
N CYS A 36 -4.32 7.86 2.05
CA CYS A 36 -3.52 6.93 2.85
C CYS A 36 -2.02 7.11 2.55
N ARG A 37 -1.26 7.51 3.57
CA ARG A 37 0.17 7.80 3.44
C ARG A 37 1.01 6.54 3.38
N THR A 38 2.19 6.68 2.76
CA THR A 38 3.24 5.67 2.86
C THR A 38 3.79 5.57 4.28
N PHE A 39 4.49 4.48 4.57
CA PHE A 39 5.00 4.21 5.91
C PHE A 39 6.33 3.46 5.89
N ALA A 40 7.10 3.62 6.95
CA ALA A 40 8.33 2.89 7.23
C ALA A 40 8.42 2.56 8.73
N PHE A 41 9.21 1.55 9.09
CA PHE A 41 9.51 1.28 10.50
C PHE A 41 10.69 2.12 10.97
N ASP A 42 10.65 2.55 12.23
CA ASP A 42 11.69 3.39 12.85
C ASP A 42 13.10 2.78 12.72
N TYR A 43 13.22 1.47 12.97
CA TYR A 43 14.46 0.72 12.87
C TYR A 43 15.01 0.57 11.44
N GLU A 44 14.22 0.86 10.40
CA GLU A 44 14.66 0.80 9.00
C GLU A 44 15.27 2.12 8.52
N ILE A 45 14.92 3.25 9.14
CA ILE A 45 15.24 4.59 8.63
C ILE A 45 16.74 4.80 8.45
N ASP A 46 17.53 4.46 9.47
CA ASP A 46 18.99 4.64 9.42
C ASP A 46 19.63 3.78 8.31
N PHE A 47 19.14 2.55 8.14
CA PHE A 47 19.60 1.67 7.07
C PHE A 47 19.26 2.25 5.69
N LEU A 48 18.02 2.72 5.50
CA LEU A 48 17.57 3.32 4.25
C LEU A 48 18.43 4.54 3.89
N LYS A 49 18.62 5.46 4.84
CA LYS A 49 19.41 6.69 4.63
C LYS A 49 20.87 6.38 4.29
N LYS A 50 21.50 5.41 4.98
CA LYS A 50 22.88 4.96 4.68
C LYS A 50 23.02 4.38 3.27
N ASN A 51 21.93 3.90 2.68
CA ASN A 51 21.88 3.37 1.31
C ASN A 51 21.28 4.37 0.30
N ASN A 52 21.26 5.67 0.61
CA ASN A 52 20.71 6.74 -0.24
C ASN A 52 19.21 6.58 -0.56
N LEU A 53 18.46 5.88 0.29
CA LEU A 53 17.01 5.73 0.20
C LEU A 53 16.33 6.61 1.25
N ALA A 54 15.08 7.00 0.99
CA ALA A 54 14.24 7.79 1.91
C ALA A 54 14.91 9.08 2.45
N LEU A 55 15.82 9.68 1.67
CA LEU A 55 16.59 10.87 2.08
C LEU A 55 15.70 12.09 2.38
N GLY A 56 14.56 12.21 1.67
CA GLY A 56 13.55 13.24 1.91
C GLY A 56 12.42 12.82 2.85
N GLY A 57 12.52 11.66 3.50
CA GLY A 57 11.49 11.16 4.40
C GLY A 57 11.39 11.99 5.67
N SER A 58 10.17 12.41 6.02
CA SER A 58 9.84 13.14 7.24
C SER A 58 8.47 12.69 7.77
N LEU A 59 8.14 13.08 9.00
CA LEU A 59 6.80 12.81 9.56
C LEU A 59 5.68 13.55 8.81
N GLU A 60 6.01 14.56 8.00
CA GLU A 60 5.02 15.29 7.20
C GLU A 60 4.58 14.50 5.96
N ASN A 61 5.45 13.61 5.43
CA ASN A 61 5.21 12.88 4.19
C ASN A 61 5.12 11.35 4.34
N ALA A 62 5.51 10.80 5.48
CA ALA A 62 5.40 9.38 5.78
C ALA A 62 4.94 9.13 7.21
N ILE A 63 4.29 7.99 7.41
CA ILE A 63 4.04 7.44 8.74
C ILE A 63 5.30 6.69 9.18
N VAL A 64 5.84 7.06 10.34
CA VAL A 64 6.93 6.29 10.95
C VAL A 64 6.35 5.43 12.05
N VAL A 65 6.43 4.12 11.89
CA VAL A 65 5.93 3.15 12.87
C VAL A 65 7.04 2.83 13.85
N GLY A 66 6.90 3.32 15.07
CA GLY A 66 7.74 2.92 16.19
C GLY A 66 7.18 1.69 16.89
N LYS A 67 7.91 1.20 17.90
CA LYS A 67 7.57 -0.01 18.67
C LYS A 67 6.11 -0.06 19.15
N ASP A 68 5.60 1.04 19.67
CA ASP A 68 4.29 1.09 20.33
C ASP A 68 3.20 1.77 19.48
N GLY A 69 3.52 2.25 18.28
CA GLY A 69 2.58 3.01 17.44
C GLY A 69 3.23 3.96 16.44
N PRO A 70 2.41 4.72 15.69
CA PRO A 70 2.90 5.78 14.83
C PRO A 70 3.57 6.89 15.66
N LEU A 71 4.72 7.39 15.20
CA LEU A 71 5.43 8.51 15.80
C LEU A 71 4.88 9.88 15.38
N ASN A 72 3.99 9.89 14.38
CA ASN A 72 3.32 11.09 13.89
C ASN A 72 2.42 11.69 15.00
N PRO A 73 2.60 12.95 15.42
CA PRO A 73 1.82 13.57 16.49
C PRO A 73 0.31 13.59 16.24
N GLU A 74 -0.09 13.72 14.97
CA GLU A 74 -1.48 13.69 14.51
C GLU A 74 -2.06 12.27 14.39
N GLY A 75 -1.22 11.25 14.54
CA GLY A 75 -1.60 9.84 14.42
C GLY A 75 -1.93 9.42 12.98
N LEU A 76 -2.83 8.44 12.87
CA LEU A 76 -3.31 7.90 11.60
C LEU A 76 -4.55 8.67 11.12
N ARG A 77 -4.68 8.82 9.80
CA ARG A 77 -5.89 9.35 9.14
C ARG A 77 -7.03 8.34 9.18
N TYR A 78 -6.68 7.06 9.16
CA TYR A 78 -7.60 5.92 9.24
C TYR A 78 -7.01 4.87 10.19
N PRO A 79 -7.81 4.15 11.00
CA PRO A 79 -7.30 3.09 11.87
C PRO A 79 -6.51 1.98 11.14
N ASP A 80 -6.83 1.78 9.86
CA ASP A 80 -6.33 0.78 8.93
C ASP A 80 -5.56 1.42 7.74
N GLU A 81 -4.96 2.59 7.96
CA GLU A 81 -4.26 3.37 6.91
C GLU A 81 -3.16 2.56 6.19
N PHE A 82 -2.48 1.63 6.88
CA PHE A 82 -1.40 0.81 6.33
C PHE A 82 -1.88 -0.14 5.21
N VAL A 83 -2.94 -0.91 5.45
CA VAL A 83 -3.47 -1.84 4.44
C VAL A 83 -4.14 -1.09 3.29
N ARG A 84 -4.77 0.06 3.59
CA ARG A 84 -5.34 0.94 2.57
C ARG A 84 -4.27 1.58 1.69
N HIS A 85 -3.12 1.95 2.24
CA HIS A 85 -1.98 2.39 1.43
C HIS A 85 -1.47 1.26 0.52
N LYS A 86 -1.46 0.00 0.99
CA LYS A 86 -1.12 -1.14 0.11
C LYS A 86 -2.14 -1.39 -1.01
N ILE A 87 -3.40 -1.03 -0.78
CA ILE A 87 -4.40 -0.95 -1.84
C ILE A 87 -4.13 0.23 -2.79
N LEU A 88 -3.72 1.39 -2.28
CA LEU A 88 -3.30 2.52 -3.11
C LEU A 88 -2.13 2.12 -4.03
N ASP A 89 -1.12 1.44 -3.49
CA ASP A 89 0.03 0.91 -4.23
C ASP A 89 -0.42 -0.02 -5.37
N ILE A 90 -1.23 -1.05 -5.07
CA ILE A 90 -1.61 -2.05 -6.09
C ILE A 90 -2.57 -1.47 -7.15
N ILE A 91 -3.39 -0.48 -6.81
CA ILE A 91 -4.20 0.26 -7.80
C ILE A 91 -3.26 0.92 -8.81
N GLY A 92 -2.23 1.63 -8.34
CA GLY A 92 -1.23 2.27 -9.20
C GLY A 92 -0.44 1.27 -10.04
N ASP A 93 0.06 0.20 -9.42
CA ASP A 93 0.85 -0.83 -10.12
C ASP A 93 0.06 -1.55 -11.23
N LEU A 94 -1.24 -1.81 -11.01
CA LEU A 94 -2.12 -2.39 -12.04
C LEU A 94 -2.49 -1.37 -13.11
N TYR A 95 -2.52 -0.08 -12.79
CA TYR A 95 -2.84 0.98 -13.76
C TYR A 95 -1.80 1.09 -14.90
N VAL A 96 -0.58 0.59 -14.68
CA VAL A 96 0.48 0.46 -15.71
C VAL A 96 0.01 -0.35 -16.93
N LEU A 97 -0.99 -1.23 -16.79
CA LEU A 97 -1.64 -1.93 -17.91
C LEU A 97 -2.24 -0.98 -18.96
N GLY A 98 -2.49 0.29 -18.59
CA GLY A 98 -3.08 1.31 -19.47
C GLY A 98 -4.53 1.01 -19.86
N ARG A 99 -5.19 0.06 -19.19
CA ARG A 99 -6.56 -0.36 -19.45
C ARG A 99 -7.31 -0.64 -18.15
N PRO A 100 -8.62 -0.35 -18.08
CA PRO A 100 -9.42 -0.69 -16.92
C PRO A 100 -9.54 -2.21 -16.76
N LEU A 101 -9.48 -2.69 -15.51
CA LEU A 101 -9.68 -4.10 -15.19
C LEU A 101 -11.12 -4.37 -14.76
N LYS A 102 -11.65 -5.52 -15.14
CA LYS A 102 -12.87 -6.10 -14.55
C LYS A 102 -12.50 -7.42 -13.88
N ALA A 103 -12.06 -7.32 -12.63
CA ALA A 103 -11.54 -8.45 -11.87
C ALA A 103 -11.79 -8.28 -10.37
N HIS A 104 -11.60 -9.35 -9.62
CA HIS A 104 -11.39 -9.30 -8.18
C HIS A 104 -9.96 -9.75 -7.89
N VAL A 105 -9.12 -8.83 -7.39
CA VAL A 105 -7.74 -9.10 -7.00
C VAL A 105 -7.68 -9.38 -5.51
N ILE A 106 -7.08 -10.50 -5.14
CA ILE A 106 -6.83 -10.88 -3.74
C ILE A 106 -5.32 -10.85 -3.54
N ALA A 107 -4.85 -9.93 -2.69
CA ALA A 107 -3.44 -9.73 -2.39
C ALA A 107 -3.15 -10.08 -0.93
N ILE A 108 -2.18 -10.96 -0.71
CA ILE A 108 -1.76 -11.40 0.63
C ILE A 108 -0.26 -11.14 0.75
N LYS A 109 0.12 -10.23 1.64
CA LYS A 109 1.52 -9.82 1.88
C LYS A 109 2.25 -9.45 0.58
N ALA A 110 1.52 -8.86 -0.36
CA ALA A 110 2.08 -8.48 -1.65
C ALA A 110 2.89 -7.17 -1.53
N GLY A 111 3.55 -6.81 -2.61
CA GLY A 111 4.30 -5.56 -2.76
C GLY A 111 4.60 -5.34 -4.24
N HIS A 112 5.24 -4.22 -4.58
CA HIS A 112 5.43 -3.80 -5.98
C HIS A 112 6.02 -4.88 -6.88
N PHE A 113 6.95 -5.71 -6.39
CA PHE A 113 7.51 -6.81 -7.17
C PHE A 113 6.46 -7.86 -7.58
N VAL A 114 5.60 -8.27 -6.64
CA VAL A 114 4.52 -9.24 -6.90
C VAL A 114 3.43 -8.61 -7.77
N ASN A 115 3.09 -7.34 -7.50
CA ASN A 115 2.12 -6.59 -8.29
C ASN A 115 2.58 -6.45 -9.75
N ALA A 116 3.84 -6.07 -9.98
CA ALA A 116 4.42 -5.96 -11.32
C ALA A 116 4.43 -7.30 -12.07
N LYS A 117 4.73 -8.41 -11.38
CA LYS A 117 4.61 -9.76 -11.97
C LYS A 117 3.19 -10.08 -12.39
N LEU A 118 2.21 -9.79 -11.53
CA LEU A 118 0.80 -9.98 -11.87
C LEU A 118 0.40 -9.12 -13.08
N THR A 119 0.78 -7.85 -13.09
CA THR A 119 0.57 -6.92 -14.21
C THR A 119 1.15 -7.50 -15.51
N ALA A 120 2.39 -7.98 -15.51
CA ALA A 120 3.02 -8.58 -16.68
C ALA A 120 2.28 -9.83 -17.19
N LEU A 121 1.85 -10.72 -16.30
CA LEU A 121 1.08 -11.93 -16.65
C LEU A 121 -0.28 -11.60 -17.25
N ILE A 122 -0.97 -10.59 -16.73
CA ILE A 122 -2.24 -10.10 -17.30
C ILE A 122 -2.00 -9.55 -18.71
N ALA A 123 -0.97 -8.72 -18.87
CA ALA A 123 -0.63 -8.15 -20.17
C ALA A 123 -0.32 -9.23 -21.21
N GLU A 124 0.49 -10.23 -20.84
CA GLU A 124 0.82 -11.35 -21.71
C GLU A 124 -0.40 -12.16 -22.13
N LYS A 125 -1.32 -12.41 -21.20
CA LYS A 125 -2.47 -13.28 -21.45
C LYS A 125 -3.62 -12.60 -22.20
N TYR A 126 -3.79 -11.29 -22.02
CA TYR A 126 -5.01 -10.59 -22.46
C TYR A 126 -4.76 -9.37 -23.35
N LEU A 127 -3.53 -8.85 -23.42
CA LEU A 127 -3.22 -7.63 -24.19
C LEU A 127 -2.29 -7.88 -25.39
N LYS A 128 -1.65 -9.06 -25.47
CA LYS A 128 -0.90 -9.50 -26.63
C LYS A 128 -1.80 -10.24 -27.62
#